data_AF-A0A3C2B191-F1
#
_entry.id   AF-A0A3C2B191-F1
#
_cell.length_a   1.000
_cell.length_b   1.000
_cell.length_c   1.000
_cell.angle_alpha   90.00
_cell.angle_beta   90.00
_cell.angle_gamma   90.00
#
_symmetry.space_group_name_H-M   'P 1'
#
loop_
_entity.id
_entity.type
_entity.pdbx_description
1 polymer ?
#
loop_
_entity_poly.entity_id
_entity_poly.type
_entity_poly.pdbx_seq_one_letter_code
_entity_poly.pdbx_strand_id
1 'polypeptide(L)'
;MLAADARIDPTRIAAQGHSRGGSAVLMAAVRAFADPIVGDLALAGVYAAYPWCGQQFLHPHVGGTVVRAIIGDRDEWCSVMAVQAQIRAMALTGADATIRVVPGAHHSFDRHEPVHPEPEARVSPNAPIEFLADDGSMIDPYTGVADPARTDLDQFRTAFRAGFAVVGAHLGGADDQPEVFRADMLDFHARALGR
;
A
#
# COMPACT_ATOMS: atom_id res chain seq x y z
N MET A 1 8.31 -0.12 22.47
CA MET A 1 8.40 -0.66 21.10
C MET A 1 8.53 -2.17 21.16
N LEU A 2 7.98 -2.92 20.19
CA LEU A 2 8.14 -4.38 20.12
C LEU A 2 9.63 -4.80 20.12
N ALA A 3 10.47 -4.06 19.40
CA ALA A 3 11.91 -4.32 19.33
C ALA A 3 12.67 -4.14 20.66
N ALA A 4 12.06 -3.52 21.68
CA ALA A 4 12.64 -3.34 23.00
C ALA A 4 12.13 -4.36 24.03
N ASP A 5 11.17 -5.21 23.66
CA ASP A 5 10.66 -6.27 24.53
C ASP A 5 11.56 -7.51 24.42
N ALA A 6 12.17 -7.92 25.53
CA ALA A 6 13.11 -9.05 25.57
C ALA A 6 12.50 -10.41 25.14
N ARG A 7 11.17 -10.52 25.06
CA ARG A 7 10.48 -11.73 24.59
C ARG A 7 10.31 -11.77 23.07
N ILE A 8 10.61 -10.67 22.38
CA ILE A 8 10.43 -10.50 20.94
C ILE A 8 11.80 -10.44 20.29
N ASP A 9 11.98 -11.23 19.24
CA ASP A 9 13.14 -11.11 18.37
C ASP A 9 12.97 -9.87 17.47
N PRO A 10 13.78 -8.81 17.66
CA PRO A 10 13.61 -7.57 16.92
C PRO A 10 13.87 -7.73 15.41
N THR A 11 14.53 -8.81 15.00
CA THR A 11 14.82 -9.11 13.59
C THR A 11 13.69 -9.86 12.89
N ARG A 12 12.62 -10.22 13.61
CA ARG A 12 11.48 -11.01 13.11
C ARG A 12 10.14 -10.34 13.39
N ILE A 13 10.09 -9.02 13.21
CA ILE A 13 8.85 -8.24 13.32
C ILE A 13 8.35 -7.94 11.91
N ALA A 14 7.17 -8.46 11.55
CA ALA A 14 6.49 -8.13 10.31
C ALA A 14 5.25 -7.27 10.59
N ALA A 15 4.88 -6.43 9.62
CA ALA A 15 3.64 -5.67 9.67
C ALA A 15 2.69 -6.09 8.55
N GLN A 16 1.39 -6.07 8.86
CA GLN A 16 0.34 -6.30 7.89
C GLN A 16 -0.71 -5.23 8.02
N GLY A 17 -1.24 -4.78 6.88
CA GLY A 17 -2.32 -3.82 6.85
C GLY A 17 -3.23 -4.04 5.65
N HIS A 18 -4.49 -3.64 5.81
CA HIS A 18 -5.55 -3.78 4.82
C HIS A 18 -6.05 -2.40 4.37
N SER A 19 -6.26 -2.20 3.07
CA SER A 19 -6.76 -0.93 2.51
C SER A 19 -5.88 0.25 2.97
N ARG A 20 -6.42 1.24 3.69
CA ARG A 20 -5.63 2.31 4.32
C ARG A 20 -4.53 1.80 5.27
N GLY A 21 -4.78 0.71 5.98
CA GLY A 21 -3.74 0.04 6.78
C GLY A 21 -2.62 -0.52 5.91
N GLY A 22 -2.95 -1.00 4.70
CA GLY A 22 -1.99 -1.44 3.69
C GLY A 22 -1.08 -0.30 3.24
N SER A 23 -1.67 0.87 2.98
CA SER A 23 -0.92 2.11 2.69
C SER A 23 0.03 2.47 3.84
N ALA A 24 -0.45 2.40 5.08
CA ALA A 24 0.34 2.74 6.26
C ALA A 24 1.55 1.82 6.43
N VAL A 25 1.40 0.50 6.26
CA VAL A 25 2.53 -0.43 6.39
C VAL A 25 3.53 -0.29 5.24
N LEU A 26 3.08 0.02 4.02
CA LEU A 26 3.98 0.35 2.91
C LEU A 26 4.78 1.63 3.20
N MET A 27 4.13 2.68 3.69
CA MET A 27 4.78 3.93 4.05
C MET A 27 5.81 3.72 5.18
N ALA A 28 5.45 2.94 6.20
CA ALA A 28 6.31 2.62 7.33
C ALA A 28 7.57 1.82 6.95
N ALA A 29 7.56 1.13 5.79
CA ALA A 29 8.75 0.42 5.28
C ALA A 29 9.77 1.35 4.62
N VAL A 30 9.35 2.52 4.14
CA VAL A 30 10.22 3.40 3.36
C VAL A 30 11.24 4.09 4.25
N ARG A 31 12.53 3.82 3.97
CA ARG A 31 13.69 4.73 4.05
C ARG A 31 13.44 6.06 4.75
N ALA A 32 13.10 7.01 3.90
CA ALA A 32 12.86 8.42 4.19
C ALA A 32 11.84 8.66 5.31
N PHE A 33 10.83 7.79 5.47
CA PHE A 33 9.83 7.90 6.52
C PHE A 33 10.28 7.25 7.84
N ALA A 34 10.91 6.08 7.76
CA ALA A 34 11.26 5.27 8.92
C ALA A 34 12.48 5.81 9.67
N ASP A 35 13.55 6.19 8.96
CA ASP A 35 14.84 6.58 9.55
C ASP A 35 14.70 7.67 10.62
N PRO A 36 13.95 8.77 10.40
CA PRO A 36 13.81 9.84 11.39
C PRO A 36 13.09 9.43 12.68
N ILE A 37 12.34 8.33 12.66
CA ILE A 37 11.48 7.88 13.76
C ILE A 37 12.13 6.74 14.53
N VAL A 38 12.65 5.74 13.82
CA VAL A 38 13.13 4.48 14.41
C VAL A 38 14.61 4.20 14.18
N GLY A 39 15.34 5.11 13.51
CA GLY A 39 16.73 4.90 13.12
C GLY A 39 16.87 3.64 12.27
N ASP A 40 17.91 2.85 12.50
CA ASP A 40 18.22 1.64 11.72
C ASP A 40 17.27 0.45 11.94
N LEU A 41 16.29 0.58 12.84
CA LEU A 41 15.29 -0.48 13.02
C LEU A 41 14.46 -0.65 11.74
N ALA A 42 14.20 -1.89 11.35
CA ALA A 42 13.44 -2.24 10.16
C ALA A 42 12.49 -3.40 10.45
N LEU A 43 11.41 -3.48 9.68
CA LEU A 43 10.55 -4.65 9.66
C LEU A 43 11.23 -5.76 8.85
N ALA A 44 11.06 -7.00 9.28
CA ALA A 44 11.48 -8.17 8.49
C ALA A 44 10.65 -8.29 7.22
N GLY A 45 9.36 -7.94 7.30
CA GLY A 45 8.50 -7.90 6.14
C GLY A 45 7.24 -7.06 6.31
N VAL A 46 6.69 -6.63 5.18
CA VAL A 46 5.42 -5.91 5.06
C VAL A 46 4.48 -6.62 4.09
N TYR A 47 3.30 -6.99 4.58
CA TYR A 47 2.21 -7.54 3.77
C TYR A 47 1.05 -6.53 3.64
N ALA A 48 0.85 -5.99 2.45
CA ALA A 48 -0.14 -4.96 2.18
C ALA A 48 -1.31 -5.55 1.36
N ALA A 49 -2.48 -5.69 1.98
CA ALA A 49 -3.69 -6.13 1.30
C ALA A 49 -4.43 -4.94 0.69
N TYR A 50 -4.62 -4.99 -0.63
CA TYR A 50 -5.30 -4.00 -1.49
C TYR A 50 -5.02 -2.56 -1.04
N PRO A 51 -3.74 -2.15 -0.96
CA PRO A 51 -3.37 -0.87 -0.41
C PRO A 51 -3.81 0.26 -1.35
N TRP A 52 -4.20 1.39 -0.77
CA TRP A 52 -4.29 2.62 -1.54
C TRP A 52 -2.87 3.18 -1.76
N CYS A 53 -2.48 3.35 -3.02
CA CYS A 53 -1.14 3.79 -3.41
C CYS A 53 -1.17 5.13 -4.17
N GLY A 54 -2.13 6.01 -3.85
CA GLY A 54 -2.25 7.33 -4.49
C GLY A 54 -1.21 8.35 -4.02
N GLN A 55 -0.48 8.04 -2.95
CA GLN A 55 0.68 8.80 -2.46
C GLN A 55 1.88 7.88 -2.33
N GLN A 56 3.01 8.28 -2.90
CA GLN A 56 4.21 7.46 -2.95
C GLN A 56 5.45 8.33 -2.79
N PHE A 57 6.45 7.87 -2.05
CA PHE A 57 7.77 8.50 -2.11
C PHE A 57 8.35 8.37 -3.51
N LEU A 58 8.98 9.45 -4.00
CA LEU A 58 9.74 9.45 -5.25
C LEU A 58 10.90 8.45 -5.20
N HIS A 59 11.49 8.27 -4.01
CA HIS A 59 12.56 7.32 -3.74
C HIS A 59 12.13 6.29 -2.67
N PRO A 60 11.33 5.27 -3.04
CA PRO A 60 10.75 4.34 -2.07
C PRO A 60 11.73 3.20 -1.71
N HIS A 61 12.93 3.54 -1.23
CA HIS A 61 13.90 2.56 -0.74
C HIS A 61 13.42 1.97 0.59
N VAL A 62 13.39 0.65 0.71
CA VAL A 62 12.89 -0.07 1.92
C VAL A 62 13.98 -0.89 2.64
N GLY A 63 15.24 -0.76 2.21
CA GLY A 63 16.36 -1.52 2.75
C GLY A 63 16.14 -3.03 2.60
N GLY A 64 16.41 -3.78 3.68
CA GLY A 64 16.23 -5.23 3.72
C GLY A 64 14.80 -5.72 3.96
N THR A 65 13.81 -4.81 4.07
CA THR A 65 12.41 -5.19 4.32
C THR A 65 11.84 -5.95 3.13
N VAL A 66 11.34 -7.18 3.33
CA VAL A 66 10.63 -7.93 2.28
C VAL A 66 9.21 -7.38 2.13
N VAL A 67 8.78 -7.04 0.91
CA VAL A 67 7.48 -6.40 0.66
C VAL A 67 6.60 -7.28 -0.23
N ARG A 68 5.35 -7.49 0.18
CA ARG A 68 4.31 -8.11 -0.62
C ARG A 68 3.07 -7.24 -0.63
N ALA A 69 2.59 -6.88 -1.81
CA ALA A 69 1.23 -6.39 -1.99
C ALA A 69 0.35 -7.46 -2.65
N ILE A 70 -0.92 -7.50 -2.29
CA ILE A 70 -1.92 -8.32 -2.99
C ILE A 70 -3.15 -7.45 -3.28
N ILE A 71 -3.67 -7.45 -4.50
CA ILE A 71 -4.83 -6.62 -4.87
C ILE A 71 -5.66 -7.31 -5.95
N GLY A 72 -6.96 -7.03 -6.00
CA GLY A 72 -7.83 -7.50 -7.08
C GLY A 72 -7.76 -6.61 -8.33
N ASP A 73 -7.93 -7.20 -9.52
CA ASP A 73 -7.98 -6.43 -10.78
C ASP A 73 -9.31 -5.70 -11.02
N ARG A 74 -10.33 -5.97 -10.20
CA ARG A 74 -11.63 -5.26 -10.18
C ARG A 74 -11.77 -4.33 -8.99
N ASP A 75 -10.68 -3.99 -8.31
CA ASP A 75 -10.71 -3.04 -7.20
C ASP A 75 -11.04 -1.63 -7.73
N GLU A 76 -12.24 -1.16 -7.42
CA GLU A 76 -12.75 0.18 -7.78
C GLU A 76 -12.40 1.23 -6.72
N TRP A 77 -11.93 0.81 -5.54
CA TRP A 77 -11.51 1.70 -4.46
C TRP A 77 -10.04 2.10 -4.61
N CYS A 78 -9.20 1.12 -4.91
CA CYS A 78 -7.75 1.27 -5.00
C CYS A 78 -7.25 0.87 -6.38
N SER A 79 -6.40 1.73 -6.97
CA SER A 79 -5.85 1.50 -8.30
C SER A 79 -4.84 0.36 -8.31
N VAL A 80 -5.15 -0.75 -8.99
CA VAL A 80 -4.17 -1.82 -9.24
C VAL A 80 -2.91 -1.30 -9.95
N MET A 81 -3.07 -0.31 -10.84
CA MET A 81 -1.94 0.33 -11.53
C MET A 81 -1.05 1.11 -10.56
N ALA A 82 -1.63 1.83 -9.59
CA ALA A 82 -0.84 2.55 -8.60
C ALA A 82 -0.09 1.60 -7.65
N VAL A 83 -0.72 0.49 -7.25
CA VAL A 83 -0.04 -0.55 -6.45
C VAL A 83 1.12 -1.16 -7.24
N GLN A 84 0.91 -1.50 -8.52
CA GLN A 84 1.97 -2.01 -9.38
C GLN A 84 3.12 -1.01 -9.52
N ALA A 85 2.83 0.28 -9.70
CA ALA A 85 3.83 1.32 -9.79
C ALA A 85 4.69 1.40 -8.53
N GLN A 86 4.06 1.43 -7.35
CA GLN A 86 4.78 1.54 -6.07
C GLN A 86 5.69 0.34 -5.82
N ILE A 87 5.14 -0.88 -5.98
CA ILE A 87 5.90 -2.11 -5.73
C ILE A 87 7.03 -2.25 -6.75
N ARG A 88 6.81 -1.87 -8.02
CA ARG A 88 7.86 -1.89 -9.02
C ARG A 88 8.94 -0.86 -8.72
N ALA A 89 8.59 0.34 -8.26
CA ALA A 89 9.55 1.36 -7.85
C ALA A 89 10.41 0.86 -6.68
N MET A 90 9.81 0.23 -5.66
CA MET A 90 10.56 -0.41 -4.57
C MET A 90 11.52 -1.49 -5.09
N ALA A 91 11.05 -2.39 -5.97
CA ALA A 91 11.89 -3.45 -6.54
C ALA A 91 13.07 -2.89 -7.37
N LEU A 92 12.87 -1.76 -8.06
CA LEU A 92 13.94 -1.08 -8.80
C LEU A 92 15.03 -0.48 -7.89
N THR A 93 14.77 -0.32 -6.59
CA THR A 93 15.81 0.04 -5.60
C THR A 93 16.66 -1.16 -5.14
N GLY A 94 16.34 -2.38 -5.59
CA GLY A 94 17.03 -3.61 -5.20
C GLY A 94 16.34 -4.41 -4.09
N ALA A 95 15.17 -3.98 -3.62
CA ALA A 95 14.41 -4.68 -2.59
C ALA A 95 13.69 -5.95 -3.09
N ASP A 96 13.47 -6.93 -2.20
CA ASP A 96 12.54 -8.05 -2.44
C ASP A 96 11.09 -7.55 -2.29
N ALA A 97 10.59 -6.87 -3.32
CA ALA A 97 9.25 -6.32 -3.39
C ALA A 97 8.44 -6.97 -4.50
N THR A 98 7.31 -7.59 -4.15
CA THR A 98 6.47 -8.32 -5.12
C THR A 98 4.99 -7.97 -4.98
N ILE A 99 4.24 -8.14 -6.07
CA ILE A 99 2.80 -7.93 -6.11
C ILE A 99 2.11 -9.20 -6.62
N ARG A 100 0.96 -9.54 -6.05
CA ARG A 100 0.00 -10.49 -6.61
C ARG A 100 -1.28 -9.78 -6.99
N VAL A 101 -1.66 -9.92 -8.25
CA VAL A 101 -2.96 -9.46 -8.74
C VAL A 101 -3.90 -10.67 -8.78
N VAL A 102 -5.06 -10.56 -8.12
CA VAL A 102 -6.07 -11.62 -8.04
C VAL A 102 -7.15 -11.35 -9.10
N PRO A 103 -7.29 -12.20 -10.14
CA PRO A 103 -8.27 -11.97 -11.20
C PRO A 103 -9.71 -12.00 -10.68
N GLY A 104 -10.53 -11.05 -11.13
CA GLY A 104 -11.94 -10.94 -10.77
C GLY A 104 -12.21 -10.46 -9.35
N ALA A 105 -11.19 -10.18 -8.54
CA ALA A 105 -11.35 -9.78 -7.15
C ALA A 105 -11.64 -8.27 -7.04
N HIS A 106 -12.61 -7.93 -6.19
CA HIS A 106 -12.93 -6.55 -5.80
C HIS A 106 -12.18 -6.16 -4.51
N HIS A 107 -12.46 -4.96 -3.99
CA HIS A 107 -11.90 -4.54 -2.72
C HIS A 107 -12.36 -5.47 -1.58
N SER A 108 -11.50 -5.74 -0.59
CA SER A 108 -11.82 -6.65 0.53
C SER A 108 -12.20 -8.09 0.11
N PHE A 109 -11.56 -8.63 -0.94
CA PHE A 109 -11.78 -10.00 -1.43
C PHE A 109 -11.36 -11.10 -0.44
N ASP A 110 -10.71 -10.75 0.65
CA ASP A 110 -10.35 -11.62 1.76
C ASP A 110 -11.54 -11.94 2.69
N ARG A 111 -12.68 -11.25 2.51
CA ARG A 111 -13.89 -11.48 3.32
C ARG A 111 -14.68 -12.68 2.82
N HIS A 112 -15.19 -13.48 3.76
CA HIS A 112 -16.20 -14.51 3.50
C HIS A 112 -17.62 -13.89 3.41
N GLU A 113 -17.74 -12.84 2.60
CA GLU A 113 -18.96 -12.09 2.36
C GLU A 113 -19.12 -11.90 0.86
N PRO A 114 -20.31 -12.16 0.26
CA PRO A 114 -20.53 -11.95 -1.15
C PRO A 114 -20.23 -10.50 -1.57
N VAL A 115 -19.69 -10.35 -2.78
CA VAL A 115 -19.50 -9.03 -3.41
C VAL A 115 -20.83 -8.27 -3.44
N HIS A 116 -20.84 -7.04 -2.91
CA HIS A 116 -21.99 -6.16 -2.89
C HIS A 116 -21.61 -4.72 -3.26
N PRO A 117 -22.55 -3.93 -3.80
CA PRO A 117 -22.30 -2.54 -4.15
C PRO A 117 -22.34 -1.64 -2.91
N GLU A 118 -21.48 -0.64 -2.91
CA GLU A 118 -21.48 0.52 -2.03
C GLU A 118 -21.77 1.78 -2.85
N PRO A 119 -23.06 2.10 -3.11
CA PRO A 119 -23.45 3.14 -4.06
C PRO A 119 -23.06 4.55 -3.61
N GLU A 120 -22.81 4.76 -2.31
CA GLU A 120 -22.39 6.07 -1.77
C GLU A 120 -20.87 6.22 -1.65
N ALA A 121 -20.10 5.19 -1.99
CA ALA A 121 -18.64 5.25 -1.97
C ALA A 121 -18.14 6.40 -2.86
N ARG A 122 -17.21 7.21 -2.34
CA ARG A 122 -16.55 8.29 -3.09
C ARG A 122 -15.09 7.94 -3.28
N VAL A 123 -14.73 7.61 -4.50
CA VAL A 123 -13.43 7.04 -4.84
C VAL A 123 -12.83 7.78 -6.04
N SER A 124 -11.52 7.65 -6.21
CA SER A 124 -10.81 8.22 -7.36
C SER A 124 -9.69 7.28 -7.81
N PRO A 125 -10.01 6.02 -8.19
CA PRO A 125 -9.00 4.99 -8.50
C PRO A 125 -8.15 5.33 -9.72
N ASN A 126 -8.56 6.30 -10.53
CA ASN A 126 -7.83 6.74 -11.72
C ASN A 126 -7.17 8.12 -11.55
N ALA A 127 -7.19 8.70 -10.35
CA ALA A 127 -6.47 9.94 -10.09
C ALA A 127 -4.95 9.73 -10.20
N PRO A 128 -4.19 10.74 -10.65
CA PRO A 128 -2.73 10.69 -10.67
C PRO A 128 -2.15 10.39 -9.28
N ILE A 129 -1.03 9.65 -9.26
CA ILE A 129 -0.22 9.45 -8.06
C ILE A 129 0.42 10.79 -7.70
N GLU A 130 0.29 11.21 -6.45
CA GLU A 130 1.08 12.33 -5.92
C GLU A 130 2.36 11.80 -5.29
N PHE A 131 3.50 12.34 -5.73
CA PHE A 131 4.80 11.91 -5.22
C PHE A 131 5.20 12.74 -4.01
N LEU A 132 5.91 12.11 -3.08
CA LEU A 132 6.51 12.74 -1.91
C LEU A 132 8.02 12.82 -2.10
N ALA A 133 8.61 13.96 -1.75
CA ALA A 133 10.05 14.08 -1.57
C ALA A 133 10.50 13.34 -0.29
N ASP A 134 11.80 13.14 -0.13
CA ASP A 134 12.36 12.41 1.03
C ASP A 134 12.10 13.09 2.38
N ASP A 135 11.81 14.39 2.39
CA ASP A 135 11.41 15.13 3.59
C ASP A 135 9.89 15.05 3.87
N GLY A 136 9.14 14.30 3.05
CA GLY A 136 7.69 14.15 3.15
C GLY A 136 6.87 15.24 2.45
N SER A 137 7.51 16.26 1.88
CA SER A 137 6.82 17.31 1.13
C SER A 137 6.17 16.74 -0.13
N MET A 138 4.93 17.15 -0.42
CA MET A 138 4.26 16.74 -1.64
C MET A 138 4.86 17.46 -2.85
N ILE A 139 5.12 16.71 -3.91
CA ILE A 139 5.62 17.22 -5.18
C ILE A 139 4.43 17.64 -6.03
N ASP A 140 4.36 18.92 -6.36
CA ASP A 140 3.32 19.43 -7.25
C ASP A 140 3.41 18.73 -8.62
N PRO A 141 2.33 18.06 -9.08
CA PRO A 141 2.39 17.26 -10.30
C PRO A 141 2.50 18.09 -11.59
N TYR A 142 2.27 19.41 -11.53
CA TYR A 142 2.38 20.31 -12.67
C TYR A 142 3.76 20.96 -12.76
N THR A 143 4.38 21.28 -11.63
CA THR A 143 5.68 21.96 -11.60
C THR A 143 6.86 21.01 -11.33
N GLY A 144 6.60 19.85 -10.73
CA GLY A 144 7.62 18.92 -10.27
C GLY A 144 8.39 19.40 -9.04
N VAL A 145 7.92 20.47 -8.37
CA VAL A 145 8.58 21.07 -7.21
C VAL A 145 7.90 20.60 -5.93
N ALA A 146 8.71 20.19 -4.95
CA ALA A 146 8.24 19.86 -3.61
C ALA A 146 7.78 21.13 -2.88
N ASP A 147 6.59 21.07 -2.28
CA ASP A 147 6.01 22.16 -1.51
C ASP A 147 5.50 21.65 -0.15
N PRO A 148 6.16 22.01 0.97
CA PRO A 148 5.77 21.56 2.30
C PRO A 148 4.45 22.17 2.79
N ALA A 149 3.90 23.17 2.10
CA ALA A 149 2.60 23.75 2.42
C ALA A 149 1.43 22.96 1.81
N ARG A 150 1.71 22.05 0.86
CA ARG A 150 0.68 21.20 0.25
C ARG A 150 0.23 20.11 1.22
N THR A 151 -1.04 19.76 1.07
CA THR A 151 -1.73 18.77 1.92
C THR A 151 -2.58 17.82 1.07
N ASP A 152 -3.08 16.75 1.68
CA ASP A 152 -4.00 15.79 1.04
C ASP A 152 -5.25 16.50 0.45
N LEU A 153 -5.62 17.65 1.03
CA LEU A 153 -6.74 18.46 0.54
C LEU A 153 -6.46 19.05 -0.84
N ASP A 154 -5.22 19.39 -1.15
CA ASP A 154 -4.80 19.91 -2.45
C ASP A 154 -4.81 18.80 -3.50
N GLN A 155 -4.35 17.60 -3.14
CA GLN A 155 -4.50 16.39 -3.94
C GLN A 155 -5.97 16.14 -4.30
N PHE A 156 -6.82 16.10 -3.26
CA PHE A 156 -8.25 15.83 -3.40
C PHE A 156 -8.93 16.86 -4.30
N ARG A 157 -8.68 18.15 -4.08
CA ARG A 157 -9.25 19.24 -4.90
C ARG A 157 -8.78 19.16 -6.34
N THR A 158 -7.52 18.84 -6.57
CA THR A 158 -6.95 18.67 -7.92
C THR A 158 -7.62 17.50 -8.64
N ALA A 159 -7.68 16.34 -8.00
CA ALA A 159 -8.34 15.16 -8.55
C ALA A 159 -9.83 15.41 -8.84
N PHE A 160 -10.53 16.08 -7.94
CA PHE A 160 -11.93 16.44 -8.11
C PHE A 160 -12.15 17.40 -9.30
N ARG A 161 -11.38 18.48 -9.38
CA ARG A 161 -11.48 19.46 -10.49
C ARG A 161 -11.14 18.84 -11.84
N ALA A 162 -10.23 17.87 -11.86
CA ALA A 162 -9.87 17.13 -13.06
C ALA A 162 -10.87 16.02 -13.45
N GLY A 163 -11.95 15.83 -12.66
CA GLY A 163 -13.02 14.88 -13.00
C GLY A 163 -12.72 13.42 -12.65
N PHE A 164 -11.77 13.15 -11.75
CA PHE A 164 -11.43 11.78 -11.33
C PHE A 164 -12.34 11.23 -10.24
N ALA A 165 -13.27 12.03 -9.71
CA ALA A 165 -14.20 11.58 -8.67
C ALA A 165 -15.25 10.63 -9.27
N VAL A 166 -15.36 9.44 -8.69
CA VAL A 166 -16.32 8.40 -9.03
C VAL A 166 -17.19 8.13 -7.80
N VAL A 167 -18.47 7.85 -8.05
CA VAL A 167 -19.43 7.44 -7.03
C VAL A 167 -19.83 5.99 -7.27
N GLY A 168 -19.83 5.20 -6.21
CA GLY A 168 -20.09 3.77 -6.28
C GLY A 168 -18.82 2.95 -6.42
N ALA A 169 -18.78 1.81 -5.72
CA ALA A 169 -17.76 0.79 -5.85
C ALA A 169 -18.30 -0.53 -5.27
N HIS A 170 -17.61 -1.65 -5.50
CA HIS A 170 -17.96 -2.93 -4.90
C HIS A 170 -16.89 -3.40 -3.91
N LEU A 171 -17.33 -4.19 -2.93
CA LEU A 171 -16.43 -4.89 -2.01
C LEU A 171 -17.00 -6.24 -1.60
N GLY A 172 -16.13 -7.12 -1.11
CA GLY A 172 -16.45 -8.48 -0.70
C GLY A 172 -15.62 -9.51 -1.47
N GLY A 173 -15.78 -10.78 -1.09
CA GLY A 173 -15.12 -11.92 -1.73
C GLY A 173 -16.07 -12.71 -2.63
N ALA A 174 -15.46 -13.42 -3.59
CA ALA A 174 -16.15 -14.39 -4.44
C ALA A 174 -15.35 -15.70 -4.48
N ASP A 175 -16.05 -16.80 -4.68
CA ASP A 175 -15.47 -18.13 -4.89
C ASP A 175 -14.38 -18.49 -3.86
N ASP A 176 -13.15 -18.73 -4.32
CA ASP A 176 -11.98 -19.11 -3.50
C ASP A 176 -11.03 -17.93 -3.22
N GLN A 177 -11.44 -16.70 -3.49
CA GLN A 177 -10.61 -15.50 -3.30
C GLN A 177 -10.13 -15.31 -1.84
N PRO A 178 -10.96 -15.56 -0.79
CA PRO A 178 -10.50 -15.51 0.60
C PRO A 178 -9.42 -16.56 0.91
N GLU A 179 -9.52 -17.74 0.34
CA GLU A 179 -8.57 -18.84 0.49
C GLU A 179 -7.27 -18.54 -0.23
N VAL A 180 -7.36 -17.95 -1.43
CA VAL A 180 -6.22 -17.42 -2.18
C VAL A 180 -5.49 -16.36 -1.37
N PHE A 181 -6.21 -15.41 -0.76
CA PHE A 181 -5.63 -14.40 0.12
C PHE A 181 -4.91 -15.05 1.31
N ARG A 182 -5.60 -15.95 2.02
CA ARG A 182 -5.07 -16.62 3.20
C ARG A 182 -3.80 -17.40 2.89
N ALA A 183 -3.78 -18.14 1.79
CA ALA A 183 -2.61 -18.90 1.36
C ALA A 183 -1.41 -17.99 1.05
N ASP A 184 -1.64 -16.88 0.31
CA ASP A 184 -0.58 -15.91 -0.01
C ASP A 184 0.01 -15.27 1.25
N MET A 185 -0.86 -14.86 2.16
CA MET A 185 -0.50 -14.23 3.42
C MET A 185 0.34 -15.17 4.30
N LEU A 186 -0.10 -16.42 4.46
CA LEU A 186 0.61 -17.40 5.29
C LEU A 186 1.98 -17.76 4.69
N ASP A 187 2.06 -17.95 3.37
CA ASP A 187 3.33 -18.21 2.66
C ASP A 187 4.31 -17.04 2.84
N PHE A 188 3.82 -15.80 2.65
CA PHE A 188 4.64 -14.61 2.86
C PHE A 188 5.23 -14.55 4.27
N HIS A 189 4.40 -14.70 5.31
CA HIS A 189 4.89 -14.58 6.69
C HIS A 189 5.82 -15.72 7.08
N ALA A 190 5.60 -16.94 6.56
CA ALA A 190 6.54 -18.03 6.76
C ALA A 190 7.92 -17.68 6.18
N ARG A 191 7.94 -17.19 4.94
CA ARG A 191 9.18 -16.82 4.23
C ARG A 191 9.89 -15.62 4.87
N ALA A 192 9.16 -14.54 5.15
CA ALA A 192 9.71 -13.30 5.69
C ALA A 192 10.23 -13.44 7.13
N LEU A 193 9.68 -14.39 7.91
CA LEU A 193 10.07 -14.64 9.30
C LEU A 193 10.96 -15.87 9.49
N GLY A 194 11.38 -16.51 8.39
CA GLY A 194 12.30 -17.65 8.40
C GLY A 194 11.74 -18.92 9.04
N ARG A 195 10.52 -19.30 8.70
CA ARG A 195 9.89 -20.58 9.10
C ARG A 195 9.81 -21.56 7.95
#